data_AF-A0A6G3CZI2-F1
#
_entry.id   AF-A0A6G3CZI2-F1
#
_cell.length_a   1.000
_cell.length_b   1.000
_cell.length_c   1.000
_cell.angle_alpha   90.00
_cell.angle_beta   90.00
_cell.angle_gamma   90.00
#
_symmetry.space_group_name_H-M   'P 1'
#
loop_
_entity.id
_entity.type
_entity.pdbx_description
1 polymer ?
#
loop_
_entity_poly.entity_id
_entity_poly.type
_entity_poly.pdbx_seq_one_letter_code
_entity_poly.pdbx_strand_id
1 'polypeptide(L)'
;MTTDAPALLTALTARVRETAHARTPACPCGAATLADRPDATVVRHGGTVAKAHAADADQAELSLRVTAAARLPGVLLPPLTPAPVDLHGRLVTYWPYGTPVDPEDPDAAPWEAAATLLARLHRTPVPAPVPPMRGPAKAALA
;
A
#
# COMPACT_ATOMS: atom_id res chain seq x y z
N MET A 1 -25.85 4.72 2.12
CA MET A 1 -25.02 4.52 3.32
C MET A 1 -23.83 5.46 3.19
N THR A 2 -23.97 6.69 3.69
CA THR A 2 -22.97 7.75 3.63
C THR A 2 -21.78 7.33 4.48
N THR A 3 -20.62 7.17 3.84
CA THR A 3 -19.39 6.71 4.50
C THR A 3 -18.93 7.71 5.55
N ASP A 4 -18.66 7.18 6.73
CA ASP A 4 -18.08 7.83 7.91
C ASP A 4 -16.59 8.19 7.66
N ALA A 5 -16.32 8.92 6.57
CA ALA A 5 -14.96 9.21 6.10
C ALA A 5 -14.06 9.86 7.17
N PRO A 6 -14.54 10.81 8.01
CA PRO A 6 -13.75 11.34 9.12
C PRO A 6 -13.42 10.26 10.17
N ALA A 7 -14.34 9.34 10.46
CA ALA A 7 -14.09 8.24 11.39
C ALA A 7 -13.10 7.24 10.81
N LEU A 8 -13.19 6.91 9.52
CA LEU A 8 -12.23 6.05 8.84
C LEU A 8 -10.82 6.64 8.91
N LEU A 9 -10.65 7.93 8.59
CA LEU A 9 -9.33 8.57 8.64
C LEU A 9 -8.74 8.57 10.06
N THR A 10 -9.57 8.86 11.06
CA THR A 10 -9.19 8.83 12.48
C THR A 10 -8.76 7.42 12.90
N ALA A 11 -9.57 6.41 12.59
CA ALA A 11 -9.28 5.01 12.91
C ALA A 11 -8.03 4.50 12.17
N LEU A 12 -7.86 4.87 10.90
CA LEU A 12 -6.70 4.49 10.11
C LEU A 12 -5.42 5.11 10.69
N THR A 13 -5.49 6.36 11.15
CA THR A 13 -4.40 7.06 11.85
C THR A 13 -4.02 6.35 13.16
N ALA A 14 -5.01 5.93 13.96
CA ALA A 14 -4.75 5.16 15.17
C ALA A 14 -4.08 3.81 14.86
N ARG A 15 -4.60 3.07 13.86
CA ARG A 15 -4.07 1.76 13.49
C ARG A 15 -2.66 1.81 12.91
N VAL A 16 -2.34 2.81 12.09
CA VAL A 16 -0.98 2.95 11.54
C VAL A 16 0.02 3.28 12.66
N ARG A 17 -0.38 4.07 13.66
CA ARG A 17 0.44 4.36 14.85
C ARG A 17 0.70 3.11 15.68
N GLU A 18 -0.34 2.33 15.99
CA GLU A 18 -0.21 1.05 16.70
C GLU A 18 0.75 0.10 15.97
N THR A 19 0.55 -0.06 14.66
CA THR A 19 1.37 -0.94 13.81
C THR A 19 2.84 -0.49 13.78
N ALA A 20 3.09 0.81 13.73
CA ALA A 20 4.44 1.37 13.77
C ALA A 20 5.11 1.16 15.14
N HIS A 21 4.41 1.43 16.23
CA HIS A 21 4.97 1.35 17.59
C HIS A 21 5.18 -0.10 18.07
N ALA A 22 4.40 -1.05 17.58
CA ALA A 22 4.66 -2.47 17.79
C ALA A 22 6.03 -2.93 17.26
N ARG A 23 6.64 -2.14 16.35
CA ARG A 23 7.95 -2.42 15.73
C ARG A 23 9.04 -1.51 16.25
N THR A 24 8.69 -0.26 16.56
CA THR A 24 9.61 0.75 17.08
C THR A 24 8.94 1.50 18.24
N PRO A 25 9.04 0.98 19.49
CA PRO A 25 8.28 1.50 20.63
C PRO A 25 8.64 2.94 21.03
N ALA A 26 9.88 3.38 20.77
CA ALA A 26 10.41 4.67 21.19
C ALA A 26 10.51 5.70 20.04
N CYS A 27 9.51 5.73 19.15
CA CYS A 27 9.54 6.56 17.95
C CYS A 27 8.98 7.97 18.22
N PRO A 28 9.72 9.07 17.96
CA PRO A 28 9.21 10.44 18.03
C PRO A 28 8.35 10.82 16.79
N CYS A 29 7.82 9.83 16.08
CA CYS A 29 7.20 10.03 14.76
C CYS A 29 5.81 10.65 14.82
N GLY A 30 5.55 11.55 13.87
CA GLY A 30 4.22 12.08 13.57
C GLY A 30 3.48 11.24 12.51
N ALA A 31 2.18 11.46 12.43
CA ALA A 31 1.31 10.95 11.37
C ALA A 31 1.11 11.99 10.27
N ALA A 32 0.97 11.52 9.02
CA ALA A 32 0.65 12.37 7.88
C ALA A 32 -0.30 11.63 6.92
N THR A 33 -1.37 12.30 6.51
CA THR A 33 -2.24 11.82 5.43
C THR A 33 -1.56 12.08 4.10
N LEU A 34 -1.25 11.02 3.35
CA LEU A 34 -0.61 11.10 2.04
C LEU A 34 -1.63 11.22 0.91
N ALA A 35 -2.80 10.60 1.08
CA ALA A 35 -3.93 10.71 0.17
C ALA A 35 -5.24 10.43 0.92
N ASP A 36 -6.30 11.17 0.58
CA ASP A 36 -7.65 10.87 1.06
C ASP A 36 -8.64 11.06 -0.09
N ARG A 37 -8.99 9.94 -0.73
CA ARG A 37 -9.88 9.89 -1.89
C ARG A 37 -10.86 8.73 -1.73
N PRO A 38 -12.04 8.76 -2.36
CA PRO A 38 -13.03 7.69 -2.23
C PRO A 38 -12.47 6.29 -2.57
N ASP A 39 -11.60 6.21 -3.58
CA ASP A 39 -11.00 4.97 -4.06
C ASP A 39 -9.81 4.48 -3.21
N ALA A 40 -9.20 5.35 -2.39
CA ALA A 40 -8.15 5.00 -1.46
C ALA A 40 -7.84 6.13 -0.47
N THR A 41 -7.64 5.76 0.80
CA THR A 41 -7.08 6.64 1.85
C THR A 41 -5.74 6.06 2.30
N VAL A 42 -4.70 6.89 2.38
CA VAL A 42 -3.33 6.50 2.70
C VAL A 42 -2.79 7.39 3.81
N VAL A 43 -2.42 6.78 4.94
CA VAL A 43 -1.84 7.48 6.09
C VAL A 43 -0.48 6.87 6.42
N ARG A 44 0.50 7.73 6.68
CA ARG A 44 1.82 7.37 7.17
C ARG A 44 1.92 7.66 8.66
N HIS A 45 2.60 6.80 9.41
CA HIS A 45 3.13 7.10 10.74
C HIS A 45 4.54 6.53 10.87
N GLY A 46 5.54 7.41 11.05
CA GLY A 46 6.95 7.01 11.05
C GLY A 46 7.36 6.28 9.77
N GLY A 47 7.87 5.05 9.91
CA GLY A 47 8.26 4.17 8.81
C GLY A 47 7.14 3.25 8.29
N THR A 48 5.89 3.47 8.69
CA THR A 48 4.74 2.62 8.33
C THR A 48 3.72 3.41 7.53
N VAL A 49 3.14 2.79 6.50
CA VAL A 49 2.01 3.29 5.73
C VAL A 49 0.84 2.34 5.90
N ALA A 50 -0.34 2.86 6.19
CA ALA A 50 -1.61 2.15 6.08
C ALA A 50 -2.38 2.67 4.87
N LYS A 51 -2.90 1.75 4.04
CA LYS A 51 -3.75 2.05 2.89
C LYS A 51 -5.09 1.37 3.06
N ALA A 52 -6.15 2.16 3.20
CA ALA A 52 -7.52 1.72 3.04
C ALA A 52 -7.86 1.69 1.54
N HIS A 53 -8.24 0.52 1.02
CA HIS A 53 -8.65 0.30 -0.37
C HIS A 53 -10.10 0.68 -0.58
N ALA A 54 -10.56 0.85 -1.82
CA ALA A 54 -11.96 1.15 -2.14
C ALA A 54 -12.97 0.22 -1.42
N ALA A 55 -14.16 0.72 -1.13
CA ALA A 55 -15.18 -0.02 -0.37
C ALA A 55 -15.67 -1.30 -1.10
N ASP A 56 -15.54 -1.33 -2.42
CA ASP A 56 -15.88 -2.46 -3.30
C ASP A 56 -14.68 -3.37 -3.60
N ALA A 57 -13.54 -3.20 -2.90
CA ALA A 57 -12.38 -4.03 -3.13
C ALA A 57 -12.66 -5.49 -2.75
N ASP A 58 -12.46 -6.40 -3.69
CA ASP A 58 -12.57 -7.84 -3.44
C ASP A 58 -11.48 -8.33 -2.48
N GLN A 59 -11.89 -8.96 -1.39
CA GLN A 59 -10.98 -9.44 -0.33
C GLN A 59 -10.07 -10.58 -0.80
N ALA A 60 -10.59 -11.50 -1.61
CA ALA A 60 -9.81 -12.65 -2.09
C ALA A 60 -8.74 -12.17 -3.07
N GLU A 61 -9.10 -11.33 -4.03
CA GLU A 61 -8.14 -10.77 -4.96
C GLU A 61 -7.10 -9.88 -4.26
N LEU A 62 -7.51 -9.06 -3.29
CA LEU A 62 -6.56 -8.24 -2.52
C LEU A 62 -5.58 -9.11 -1.73
N SER A 63 -6.06 -10.19 -1.11
CA SER A 63 -5.21 -11.14 -0.39
C SER A 63 -4.20 -11.83 -1.30
N LEU A 64 -4.58 -12.18 -2.53
CA LEU A 64 -3.65 -12.71 -3.53
C LEU A 64 -2.58 -11.69 -3.91
N ARG A 65 -2.94 -10.40 -4.07
CA ARG A 65 -1.97 -9.32 -4.36
C ARG A 65 -0.96 -9.12 -3.22
N VAL A 66 -1.45 -9.11 -1.97
CA VAL A 66 -0.58 -9.01 -0.78
C VAL A 66 0.35 -10.23 -0.67
N THR A 67 -0.19 -11.43 -0.92
CA THR A 67 0.61 -12.68 -0.93
C THR A 67 1.69 -12.66 -2.01
N ALA A 68 1.37 -12.19 -3.22
CA ALA A 68 2.34 -12.06 -4.30
C ALA A 68 3.49 -11.11 -3.92
N ALA A 69 3.17 -9.97 -3.30
CA ALA A 69 4.18 -9.02 -2.80
C ALA A 69 5.08 -9.64 -1.72
N ALA A 70 4.51 -10.41 -0.79
CA ALA A 70 5.28 -11.11 0.24
C ALA A 70 6.20 -12.20 -0.30
N ARG A 71 5.84 -12.86 -1.41
CA ARG A 71 6.60 -13.95 -2.01
C ARG A 71 7.72 -13.51 -2.94
N LEU A 72 7.75 -12.24 -3.34
CA LEU A 72 8.74 -11.69 -4.28
C LEU A 72 9.57 -10.55 -3.66
N PRO A 73 10.24 -10.77 -2.51
CA PRO A 73 11.08 -9.74 -1.91
C PRO A 73 12.21 -9.35 -2.87
N GLY A 74 12.53 -8.06 -2.92
CA GLY A 74 13.54 -7.51 -3.84
C GLY A 74 13.03 -7.26 -5.26
N VAL A 75 11.78 -7.64 -5.57
CA VAL A 75 11.05 -7.25 -6.78
C VAL A 75 9.81 -6.44 -6.41
N LEU A 76 9.05 -6.91 -5.42
CA LEU A 76 7.95 -6.18 -4.81
C LEU A 76 8.32 -5.80 -3.38
N LEU A 77 7.78 -4.68 -2.92
CA LEU A 77 7.91 -4.26 -1.53
C LEU A 77 7.19 -5.29 -0.64
N PRO A 78 7.84 -5.93 0.35
CA PRO A 78 7.15 -6.86 1.23
C PRO A 78 6.14 -6.12 2.13
N PRO A 79 4.91 -6.64 2.28
CA PRO A 79 3.94 -6.05 3.18
C PRO A 79 4.35 -6.27 4.63
N LEU A 80 3.86 -5.40 5.51
CA LEU A 80 4.12 -5.48 6.94
C LEU A 80 3.22 -6.51 7.63
N THR A 81 2.03 -6.75 7.09
CA THR A 81 1.12 -7.80 7.54
C THR A 81 0.83 -8.74 6.38
N PRO A 82 0.65 -10.04 6.63
CA PRO A 82 0.48 -11.03 5.56
C PRO A 82 -0.90 -10.98 4.89
N ALA A 83 -1.88 -10.30 5.50
CA ALA A 83 -3.25 -10.20 5.00
C ALA A 83 -3.82 -8.79 5.20
N PRO A 84 -4.82 -8.40 4.39
CA PRO A 84 -5.64 -7.23 4.65
C PRO A 84 -6.45 -7.39 5.94
N VAL A 85 -6.74 -6.29 6.61
CA VAL A 85 -7.63 -6.24 7.77
C VAL A 85 -8.85 -5.39 7.46
N ASP A 86 -10.03 -5.74 7.98
CA ASP A 86 -11.18 -4.86 7.91
C ASP A 86 -11.05 -3.69 8.90
N LEU A 87 -11.37 -2.49 8.43
CA LEU A 87 -11.49 -1.31 9.26
C LEU A 87 -12.68 -0.47 8.77
N HIS A 88 -13.77 -0.47 9.51
CA HIS A 88 -15.01 0.22 9.14
C HIS A 88 -15.53 -0.18 7.74
N GLY A 89 -15.47 -1.48 7.39
CA GLY A 89 -15.91 -1.97 6.09
C GLY A 89 -14.97 -1.63 4.93
N ARG A 90 -13.76 -1.14 5.22
CA ARG A 90 -12.70 -0.91 4.24
C ARG A 90 -11.56 -1.87 4.52
N LEU A 91 -11.09 -2.58 3.49
CA LEU A 91 -9.90 -3.41 3.61
C LEU A 91 -8.65 -2.52 3.72
N VAL A 92 -7.79 -2.80 4.69
CA VAL A 92 -6.57 -2.05 4.98
C VAL A 92 -5.34 -2.95 4.83
N THR A 93 -4.28 -2.42 4.21
CA THR A 93 -2.96 -3.08 4.11
C THR A 93 -1.86 -2.19 4.65
N TYR A 94 -0.81 -2.78 5.23
CA TYR A 94 0.29 -2.06 5.85
C TYR A 94 1.62 -2.30 5.12
N TRP A 95 2.39 -1.24 4.91
CA TRP A 95 3.61 -1.25 4.08
C TRP A 95 4.74 -0.45 4.74
N PRO A 96 6.01 -0.79 4.50
CA PRO A 96 7.12 0.11 4.82
C PRO A 96 6.96 1.44 4.06
N TYR A 97 7.27 2.55 4.72
CA TYR A 97 7.41 3.83 4.04
C TYR A 97 8.80 3.93 3.39
N GLY A 98 8.84 4.16 2.08
CA GLY A 98 10.07 4.45 1.34
C GLY A 98 10.26 5.95 1.11
N THR A 99 11.39 6.32 0.49
CA THR A 99 11.64 7.68 0.02
C THR A 99 10.84 7.94 -1.26
N PRO A 100 9.93 8.93 -1.29
CA PRO A 100 9.24 9.32 -2.52
C PRO A 100 10.22 9.81 -3.58
N VAL A 101 9.91 9.57 -4.85
CA VAL A 101 10.59 10.21 -5.99
C VAL A 101 9.98 11.60 -6.17
N ASP A 102 10.82 12.61 -6.33
CA ASP A 102 10.37 13.98 -6.59
C ASP A 102 9.96 14.14 -8.06
N PRO A 103 8.69 14.46 -8.37
CA PRO A 103 8.27 14.68 -9.75
C PRO A 103 8.88 15.95 -10.38
N GLU A 104 9.32 16.93 -9.58
CA GLU A 104 9.89 18.19 -10.06
C GLU A 104 11.41 18.10 -10.28
N ASP A 105 12.04 16.99 -9.87
CA ASP A 105 13.45 16.68 -10.11
C ASP A 105 13.60 15.26 -10.68
N PRO A 106 13.26 15.06 -11.97
CA PRO A 106 13.35 13.75 -12.60
C PRO A 106 14.79 13.24 -12.72
N ASP A 107 15.79 14.12 -12.71
CA ASP A 107 17.20 13.74 -12.80
C ASP A 107 17.72 13.13 -11.48
N ALA A 108 17.11 13.48 -10.34
CA ALA A 108 17.37 12.84 -9.05
C ALA A 108 16.71 11.46 -8.88
N ALA A 109 15.85 11.04 -9.81
CA ALA A 109 15.20 9.74 -9.72
C ALA A 109 16.23 8.59 -9.89
N PRO A 110 16.09 7.46 -9.17
CA PRO A 110 17.06 6.37 -9.17
C PRO A 110 16.91 5.47 -10.40
N TRP A 111 17.14 6.02 -11.59
CA TRP A 111 16.87 5.37 -12.88
C TRP A 111 17.59 4.03 -13.07
N GLU A 112 18.87 3.93 -12.70
CA GLU A 112 19.65 2.70 -12.82
C GLU A 112 19.13 1.60 -11.90
N ALA A 113 18.74 1.97 -10.68
CA ALA A 113 18.14 1.03 -9.73
C ALA A 113 16.76 0.56 -10.23
N ALA A 114 15.95 1.48 -10.79
CA ALA A 114 14.67 1.16 -11.39
C ALA A 114 14.80 0.23 -12.60
N ALA A 115 15.78 0.47 -13.49
CA ALA A 115 16.07 -0.41 -14.63
C ALA A 115 16.48 -1.82 -14.18
N THR A 116 17.33 -1.91 -13.15
CA THR A 116 17.73 -3.17 -12.53
C THR A 116 16.52 -3.90 -11.94
N LEU A 117 15.64 -3.18 -11.24
CA LEU A 117 14.40 -3.73 -10.67
C LEU A 117 13.47 -4.26 -11.77
N LEU A 118 13.27 -3.50 -12.85
CA LEU A 118 12.45 -3.91 -13.98
C LEU A 118 13.00 -5.16 -14.68
N ALA A 119 14.32 -5.23 -14.89
CA ALA A 119 14.96 -6.40 -15.44
C ALA A 119 14.82 -7.64 -14.54
N ARG A 120 14.78 -7.47 -13.22
CA ARG A 120 14.48 -8.57 -12.28
C ARG A 120 13.02 -8.97 -12.37
N LEU A 121 12.09 -8.01 -12.42
CA LEU A 121 10.66 -8.26 -12.58
C LEU A 121 10.38 -9.12 -13.82
N HIS A 122 10.92 -8.75 -14.98
CA HIS A 122 10.72 -9.50 -16.23
C HIS A 122 11.30 -10.93 -16.24
N ARG A 123 12.26 -11.22 -15.37
CA ARG A 123 12.87 -12.55 -15.24
C ARG A 123 12.24 -13.38 -14.11
N THR A 124 11.34 -12.80 -13.34
CA THR A 124 10.75 -13.44 -12.17
C THR A 124 9.55 -14.29 -12.61
N PRO A 125 9.51 -15.59 -12.26
CA PRO A 125 8.33 -16.42 -12.51
C PRO A 125 7.10 -15.82 -11.83
N VAL A 126 5.96 -15.80 -12.54
CA VAL A 126 4.72 -15.26 -11.99
C VAL A 126 4.22 -16.17 -10.86
N PRO A 127 4.03 -15.66 -9.64
CA PRO A 127 3.43 -16.45 -8.57
C PRO A 127 1.99 -16.76 -8.93
N ALA A 128 1.58 -18.04 -8.85
CA ALA A 128 0.22 -18.47 -9.14
C ALA A 128 -0.50 -18.88 -7.83
N PRO A 129 -1.77 -18.49 -7.63
CA PRO A 129 -2.57 -17.63 -8.51
C PRO A 129 -2.33 -16.13 -8.27
N VAL A 130 -2.51 -15.31 -9.31
CA VAL A 130 -2.62 -13.84 -9.25
C VAL A 130 -3.93 -13.39 -9.90
N PRO A 131 -4.64 -12.40 -9.33
CA PRO A 131 -5.87 -11.90 -9.93
C PRO A 131 -5.57 -11.10 -11.20
N PRO A 132 -6.57 -10.90 -12.08
CA PRO A 132 -6.39 -10.08 -13.27
C PRO A 132 -5.90 -8.66 -12.91
N MET A 133 -5.07 -8.11 -13.79
CA MET A 133 -4.69 -6.70 -13.74
C MET A 133 -5.96 -5.84 -13.83
N ARG A 134 -6.14 -4.90 -12.89
CA ARG A 134 -7.29 -3.97 -12.90
C ARG A 134 -7.13 -2.77 -13.83
N GLY A 135 -5.98 -2.62 -14.50
CA GLY A 135 -5.70 -1.49 -15.41
C GLY A 135 -6.78 -1.28 -16.48
N PRO A 136 -7.13 -2.30 -17.28
CA PRO A 136 -8.19 -2.20 -18.28
C PRO A 136 -9.55 -1.81 -17.70
N ALA A 137 -9.95 -2.44 -16.59
CA ALA A 137 -11.21 -2.13 -15.92
C ALA A 137 -11.25 -0.68 -15.39
N LYS A 138 -10.13 -0.16 -14.87
CA LYS A 138 -10.02 1.24 -14.43
C LYS A 138 -10.09 2.21 -15.61
N ALA A 139 -9.43 1.90 -16.72
CA ALA A 139 -9.46 2.75 -17.91
C ALA A 139 -10.88 2.85 -18.51
N ALA A 140 -11.68 1.78 -18.42
CA ALA A 140 -13.07 1.80 -18.85
C ALA A 140 -14.02 2.64 -17.97
N LEU A 141 -13.59 3.01 -16.75
CA LEU A 141 -14.35 3.83 -15.81
C LEU A 141 -13.93 5.31 -15.81
N ALA A 142 -12.87 5.66 -16.55
CA ALA A 142 -12.24 6.98 -16.58
C ALA A 142 -12.82 7.90 -17.65
#